data_AF-A0A0F7VXK8-F1
#
_entry.id   AF-A0A0F7VXK8-F1
#
_cell.length_a   1.000
_cell.length_b   1.000
_cell.length_c   1.000
_cell.angle_alpha   90.00
_cell.angle_beta   90.00
_cell.angle_gamma   90.00
#
_symmetry.space_group_name_H-M   'P 1'
#
loop_
_entity.id
_entity.type
_entity.pdbx_description
1 polymer ?
#
loop_
_entity_poly.entity_id
_entity_poly.type
_entity_poly.pdbx_seq_one_letter_code
_entity_poly.pdbx_strand_id
1 'polypeptide(L)'
;MGVFFVTQTPKDVPADVLAQLGNRVQHALRAFTPDDRTALTATVRTFPDSAYDLEELLTGLGTGEAVVTVLDERGAPTPVAATRLHAPESLMGPVDAAALERAVTSSPLFGRYARAVDRESAYEKLTGTAGEQAPRAPGRTPGRERPSAGERERPSVVEQVVDSGVFRSLARSLGTQIGREITRSLFGTARRRR
;
A
#
# COMPACT_ATOMS: atom_id res chain seq x y z
N MET A 1 15.89 -24.02 -10.03
CA MET A 1 15.05 -22.89 -9.57
C MET A 1 15.93 -22.04 -8.66
N GLY A 2 16.11 -20.75 -8.98
CA GLY A 2 16.86 -19.81 -8.15
C GLY A 2 15.94 -18.68 -7.71
N VAL A 3 16.01 -18.27 -6.45
CA VAL A 3 15.21 -17.19 -5.88
C VAL A 3 16.15 -16.08 -5.44
N PHE A 4 15.84 -14.85 -5.84
CA PHE A 4 16.63 -13.66 -5.50
C PHE A 4 15.74 -12.69 -4.75
N PHE A 5 16.23 -12.19 -3.61
CA PHE A 5 15.59 -11.12 -2.85
C PHE A 5 16.40 -9.85 -3.02
N VAL A 6 15.74 -8.80 -3.52
CA VAL A 6 16.33 -7.47 -3.68
C VAL A 6 15.57 -6.53 -2.75
N THR A 7 16.23 -6.09 -1.69
CA THR A 7 15.66 -5.21 -0.65
C THR A 7 16.67 -4.11 -0.30
N GLN A 8 16.16 -3.00 0.24
CA GLN A 8 16.95 -1.93 0.83
C GLN A 8 17.48 -2.29 2.22
N THR A 9 16.76 -3.13 2.99
CA THR A 9 17.16 -3.52 4.35
C THR A 9 16.97 -5.01 4.58
N PRO A 10 17.94 -5.72 5.19
CA PRO A 10 17.80 -7.14 5.51
C PRO A 10 16.58 -7.47 6.38
N LYS A 11 16.02 -6.49 7.10
CA LYS A 11 14.82 -6.65 7.93
C LYS A 11 13.53 -6.87 7.13
N ASP A 12 13.52 -6.54 5.84
CA ASP A 12 12.35 -6.74 4.97
C ASP A 12 12.12 -8.22 4.60
N VAL A 13 13.14 -9.06 4.79
CA VAL A 13 13.07 -10.50 4.51
C VAL A 13 12.91 -11.25 5.83
N PRO A 14 11.91 -12.14 5.96
CA PRO A 14 11.75 -12.97 7.15
C PRO A 14 13.03 -13.74 7.49
N ALA A 15 13.37 -13.83 8.78
CA ALA A 15 14.61 -14.44 9.23
C ALA A 15 14.80 -15.90 8.75
N ASP A 16 13.73 -16.69 8.72
CA ASP A 16 13.74 -18.08 8.25
C ASP A 16 14.11 -18.20 6.78
N VAL A 17 13.76 -17.20 5.97
CA VAL A 17 14.13 -17.12 4.54
C VAL A 17 15.55 -16.60 4.41
N LEU A 18 15.89 -15.54 5.14
CA LEU A 18 17.22 -14.93 5.11
C LEU A 18 18.32 -15.93 5.51
N ALA A 19 18.04 -16.81 6.47
CA ALA A 19 18.94 -17.88 6.91
C ALA A 19 19.22 -18.94 5.83
N GLN A 20 18.39 -19.03 4.80
CA GLN A 20 18.57 -19.96 3.68
C GLN A 20 19.36 -19.34 2.52
N LEU A 21 19.60 -18.02 2.54
CA LEU A 21 20.31 -17.33 1.48
C LEU A 21 21.82 -17.43 1.71
N GLY A 22 22.48 -18.36 1.01
CA GLY A 22 23.93 -18.54 1.10
C GLY A 22 24.75 -17.58 0.22
N ASN A 23 24.16 -17.03 -0.82
CA ASN A 23 24.80 -16.04 -1.70
C ASN A 23 24.36 -14.64 -1.30
N ARG A 24 25.30 -13.69 -1.25
CA ARG A 24 25.00 -12.31 -0.87
C ARG A 24 25.78 -11.30 -1.70
N VAL A 25 25.06 -10.27 -2.12
CA VAL A 25 25.59 -9.06 -2.75
C VAL A 25 25.10 -7.87 -1.92
N GLN A 26 25.98 -7.33 -1.08
CA GLN A 26 25.64 -6.25 -0.17
C GLN A 26 26.22 -4.93 -0.67
N HIS A 27 25.34 -4.00 -1.02
CA HIS A 27 25.73 -2.63 -1.35
C HIS A 27 25.93 -1.81 -0.07
N ALA A 28 26.33 -0.54 -0.24
CA ALA A 28 26.56 0.40 0.84
C ALA A 28 25.41 0.42 1.86
N LEU A 29 25.77 0.32 3.14
CA LEU A 29 24.84 0.47 4.26
C LEU A 29 25.13 1.79 4.96
N ARG A 30 24.15 2.69 4.95
CA ARG A 30 24.27 4.00 5.59
C ARG A 30 23.73 3.92 7.01
N ALA A 31 24.58 4.24 7.98
CA ALA A 31 24.22 4.26 9.39
C ALA A 31 24.11 5.70 9.90
N PHE A 32 22.89 6.25 9.89
CA PHE A 32 22.63 7.61 10.41
C PHE A 32 22.06 7.58 11.83
N THR A 33 21.41 6.48 12.21
CA THR A 33 20.81 6.28 13.53
C THR A 33 21.51 5.17 14.32
N PRO A 34 21.33 5.10 15.65
CA PRO A 34 21.83 3.98 16.47
C PRO A 34 21.28 2.61 16.03
N ASP A 35 20.02 2.58 15.58
CA ASP A 35 19.38 1.36 15.09
C ASP A 35 20.02 0.88 13.77
N ASP A 36 20.41 1.81 12.89
CA ASP A 36 21.12 1.49 11.66
C ASP A 36 22.51 0.93 11.95
N ARG A 37 23.23 1.51 12.93
CA ARG A 37 24.54 0.98 13.35
C ARG A 37 24.43 -0.42 13.91
N THR A 38 23.40 -0.67 14.72
CA THR A 38 23.13 -2.03 15.26
C THR A 38 22.80 -3.01 14.13
N ALA A 39 22.01 -2.58 13.13
CA ALA A 39 21.70 -3.40 11.97
C ALA A 39 22.92 -3.66 11.07
N LEU A 40 23.80 -2.68 10.91
CA LEU A 40 25.07 -2.81 10.20
C LEU A 40 25.97 -3.85 10.86
N THR A 41 26.25 -3.72 12.16
CA THR A 41 27.05 -4.69 12.91
C THR A 41 26.42 -6.09 12.88
N ALA A 42 25.11 -6.20 13.01
CA ALA A 42 24.41 -7.49 12.87
C ALA A 42 24.59 -8.09 11.47
N THR A 43 24.54 -7.27 10.42
CA THR A 43 24.75 -7.71 9.04
C THR A 43 26.19 -8.18 8.82
N VAL A 44 27.18 -7.42 9.31
CA VAL A 44 28.61 -7.78 9.21
C VAL A 44 28.90 -9.14 9.83
N ARG A 45 28.34 -9.43 11.00
CA ARG A 45 28.51 -10.72 11.71
C ARG A 45 28.01 -11.95 10.96
N THR A 46 27.24 -11.75 9.89
CA THR A 46 26.71 -12.86 9.08
C THR A 46 27.54 -13.15 7.83
N PHE A 47 28.62 -12.41 7.59
CA PHE A 47 29.60 -12.73 6.57
C PHE A 47 30.64 -13.73 7.09
N PRO A 48 31.26 -14.54 6.21
CA PRO A 48 32.42 -15.34 6.60
C PRO A 48 33.58 -14.43 7.02
N ASP A 49 34.50 -14.98 7.82
CA ASP A 49 35.69 -14.27 8.27
C ASP A 49 36.46 -13.70 7.08
N SER A 50 36.84 -12.43 7.21
CA SER A 50 37.35 -11.61 6.13
C SER A 50 38.55 -10.82 6.62
N ALA A 51 39.48 -10.53 5.71
CA ALA A 51 40.60 -9.62 5.98
C ALA A 51 40.17 -8.14 6.01
N TYR A 52 38.98 -7.83 5.51
CA TYR A 52 38.44 -6.47 5.49
C TYR A 52 37.75 -6.13 6.81
N ASP A 53 37.90 -4.87 7.26
CA ASP A 53 36.93 -4.28 8.18
C ASP A 53 35.62 -4.04 7.42
N LEU A 54 34.69 -4.97 7.56
CA LEU A 54 33.42 -4.92 6.85
C LEU A 54 32.49 -3.80 7.34
N GLU A 55 32.62 -3.34 8.59
CA GLU A 55 31.83 -2.22 9.09
C GLU A 55 32.27 -0.91 8.42
N GLU A 56 33.59 -0.69 8.34
CA GLU A 56 34.17 0.45 7.65
C GLU A 56 33.91 0.36 6.14
N LEU A 57 34.20 -0.78 5.53
CA LEU A 57 34.04 -1.00 4.09
C LEU A 57 32.60 -0.74 3.64
N LEU A 58 31.61 -1.39 4.28
CA LEU A 58 30.19 -1.24 3.88
C LEU A 58 29.67 0.19 4.05
N THR A 59 30.22 0.96 4.97
CA THR A 59 29.86 2.37 5.16
C THR A 59 30.51 3.26 4.08
N GLY A 60 31.71 2.89 3.63
CA GLY A 60 32.52 3.62 2.65
C GLY A 60 32.18 3.37 1.18
N LEU A 61 31.45 2.29 0.86
CA LEU A 61 31.12 1.94 -0.52
C LEU A 61 30.37 3.05 -1.28
N GLY A 62 30.80 3.29 -2.52
CA GLY A 62 30.12 4.15 -3.49
C GLY A 62 29.01 3.45 -4.28
N THR A 63 28.36 4.20 -5.16
CA THR A 63 27.43 3.62 -6.15
C THR A 63 28.19 2.72 -7.12
N GLY A 64 27.67 1.52 -7.38
CA GLY A 64 28.33 0.53 -8.22
C GLY A 64 29.42 -0.26 -7.50
N GLU A 65 29.50 -0.19 -6.17
CA GLU A 65 30.40 -1.01 -5.37
C GLU A 65 29.59 -1.87 -4.37
N ALA A 66 30.05 -3.09 -4.14
CA ALA A 66 29.40 -4.05 -3.27
C ALA A 66 30.41 -5.00 -2.62
N VAL A 67 30.01 -5.56 -1.48
CA VAL A 67 30.66 -6.70 -0.84
C VAL A 67 29.93 -7.96 -1.29
N VAL A 68 30.66 -8.91 -1.87
CA VAL A 68 30.11 -10.14 -2.45
C VAL A 68 30.67 -11.36 -1.75
N THR A 69 29.80 -12.31 -1.42
CA THR A 69 30.14 -13.67 -1.00
C THR A 69 29.19 -14.63 -1.70
N VAL A 70 29.72 -15.72 -2.23
CA VAL A 70 28.94 -16.77 -2.87
C VAL A 70 29.32 -18.12 -2.33
N LEU A 71 28.45 -19.11 -2.48
CA LEU A 71 28.77 -20.50 -2.16
C LEU A 71 29.65 -21.10 -3.27
N ASP A 72 30.63 -21.91 -2.86
CA ASP A 72 31.41 -22.74 -3.77
C ASP A 72 30.63 -23.97 -4.25
N GLU A 73 31.28 -24.82 -5.05
CA GLU A 73 30.67 -26.05 -5.60
C GLU A 73 30.24 -27.05 -4.51
N ARG A 74 30.76 -26.91 -3.28
CA ARG A 74 30.44 -27.76 -2.12
C ARG A 74 29.39 -27.12 -1.21
N GLY A 75 28.93 -25.90 -1.53
CA GLY A 75 27.97 -25.16 -0.72
C GLY A 75 28.60 -24.40 0.46
N ALA A 76 29.93 -24.25 0.50
CA ALA A 76 30.62 -23.47 1.52
C ALA A 76 30.75 -21.99 1.10
N PRO A 77 30.57 -21.02 2.00
CA PRO A 77 30.79 -19.61 1.69
C PRO A 77 32.23 -19.35 1.28
N THR A 78 32.42 -18.69 0.14
CA THR A 78 33.72 -18.21 -0.33
C THR A 78 34.17 -16.97 0.46
N PRO A 79 35.48 -16.66 0.50
CA PRO A 79 35.96 -15.43 1.09
C PRO A 79 35.29 -14.20 0.48
N VAL A 80 35.05 -13.21 1.34
CA VAL A 80 34.40 -11.97 0.94
C VAL A 80 35.26 -11.20 -0.06
N ALA A 81 34.63 -10.66 -1.12
CA ALA A 81 35.27 -9.83 -2.13
C ALA A 81 34.62 -8.44 -2.23
N ALA A 82 35.42 -7.39 -2.06
CA ALA A 82 35.04 -6.04 -2.46
C ALA A 82 35.02 -5.98 -3.99
N THR A 83 33.85 -5.68 -4.56
CA THR A 83 33.57 -5.86 -5.98
C THR A 83 33.00 -4.58 -6.57
N ARG A 84 33.52 -4.17 -7.74
CA ARG A 84 32.90 -3.16 -8.59
C ARG A 84 31.90 -3.82 -9.52
N LEU A 85 30.71 -3.24 -9.58
CA LEU A 85 29.60 -3.72 -10.38
C LEU A 85 29.52 -2.94 -11.68
N HIS A 86 29.22 -3.65 -12.76
CA HIS A 86 28.94 -3.01 -14.03
C HIS A 86 27.61 -2.25 -13.93
N ALA A 87 27.56 -1.03 -14.46
CA ALA A 87 26.32 -0.27 -14.52
C ALA A 87 25.29 -1.01 -15.39
N PRO A 88 23.99 -0.95 -15.05
CA PRO A 88 22.97 -1.47 -15.93
C PRO A 88 23.01 -0.71 -17.26
N GLU A 89 22.90 -1.44 -18.37
CA GLU A 89 22.75 -0.86 -19.70
C GLU A 89 21.31 -0.38 -19.97
N SER A 90 20.41 -0.53 -18.99
CA SER A 90 19.05 -0.02 -19.07
C SER A 90 18.99 1.46 -18.69
N LEU A 91 18.17 2.20 -19.44
CA LEU A 91 17.85 3.58 -19.10
C LEU A 91 16.76 3.59 -18.02
N MET A 92 17.11 4.02 -16.80
CA MET A 92 16.15 4.34 -15.73
C MET A 92 15.58 5.74 -15.95
N GLY A 93 14.85 5.93 -17.05
CA GLY A 93 14.26 7.21 -17.45
C GLY A 93 12.98 7.01 -18.26
N PRO A 94 12.21 8.07 -18.52
CA PRO A 94 11.05 7.97 -19.40
C PRO A 94 11.50 7.48 -20.78
N VAL A 95 10.78 6.49 -21.29
CA VAL A 95 11.00 6.01 -22.66
C VAL A 95 10.68 7.14 -23.64
N ASP A 96 11.50 7.27 -24.68
CA ASP A 96 11.19 8.18 -25.78
C ASP A 96 9.82 7.82 -26.40
N ALA A 97 9.00 8.83 -26.67
CA ALA A 97 7.63 8.61 -27.14
C ALA A 97 7.60 7.80 -28.45
N ALA A 98 8.54 8.06 -29.36
CA ALA A 98 8.61 7.33 -30.62
C ALA A 98 9.10 5.87 -30.41
N ALA A 99 10.00 5.64 -29.46
CA ALA A 99 10.40 4.28 -29.07
C ALA A 99 9.23 3.48 -28.48
N LEU A 100 8.42 4.10 -27.62
CA LEU A 100 7.22 3.48 -27.08
C LEU A 100 6.21 3.15 -28.17
N GLU A 101 5.92 4.09 -29.06
CA GLU A 101 4.96 3.89 -30.16
C GLU A 101 5.39 2.75 -31.08
N ARG A 102 6.68 2.67 -31.44
CA ARG A 102 7.23 1.54 -32.21
C ARG A 102 7.06 0.21 -31.48
N ALA A 103 7.38 0.16 -30.19
CA ALA A 103 7.24 -1.06 -29.40
C ALA A 103 5.76 -1.52 -29.36
N VAL A 104 4.83 -0.59 -29.12
CA VAL A 104 3.40 -0.87 -29.07
C VAL A 104 2.87 -1.35 -30.43
N THR A 105 3.17 -0.62 -31.51
CA THR A 105 2.68 -0.94 -32.87
C THR A 105 3.26 -2.24 -33.44
N SER A 106 4.50 -2.59 -33.07
CA SER A 106 5.14 -3.86 -33.45
C SER A 106 4.59 -5.08 -32.72
N SER A 107 3.80 -4.89 -31.66
CA SER A 107 3.30 -5.99 -30.84
C SER A 107 2.31 -6.85 -31.64
N PRO A 108 2.42 -8.20 -31.59
CA PRO A 108 1.41 -9.09 -32.17
C PRO A 108 -0.01 -8.84 -31.62
N LEU A 109 -0.09 -8.24 -30.43
CA LEU A 109 -1.34 -7.90 -29.74
C LEU A 109 -1.96 -6.58 -30.23
N PHE A 110 -1.23 -5.78 -31.01
CA PHE A 110 -1.68 -4.45 -31.42
C PHE A 110 -3.02 -4.51 -32.17
N GLY A 111 -3.18 -5.41 -33.14
CA GLY A 111 -4.44 -5.54 -33.87
C GLY A 111 -5.68 -5.82 -33.01
N ARG A 112 -5.50 -6.43 -31.83
CA ARG A 112 -6.58 -6.75 -30.90
C ARG A 112 -6.82 -5.65 -29.87
N TYR A 113 -5.76 -5.02 -29.37
CA TYR A 113 -5.80 -4.15 -28.19
C TYR A 113 -5.46 -2.68 -28.46
N ALA A 114 -5.11 -2.29 -29.69
CA ALA A 114 -4.75 -0.90 -30.01
C ALA A 114 -5.89 0.10 -29.80
N ARG A 115 -7.13 -0.34 -30.03
CA ARG A 115 -8.30 0.53 -29.86
C ARG A 115 -8.70 0.56 -28.39
N ALA A 116 -8.54 1.73 -27.77
CA ALA A 116 -9.14 1.99 -26.47
C ALA A 116 -10.66 1.83 -26.58
N VAL A 117 -11.22 1.00 -25.71
CA VAL A 117 -12.67 0.83 -25.58
C VAL A 117 -13.07 1.49 -24.28
N ASP A 118 -13.66 2.67 -24.39
CA ASP A 118 -14.31 3.32 -23.26
C ASP A 118 -15.69 2.68 -23.08
N ARG A 119 -15.88 1.98 -21.96
CA ARG A 119 -17.12 1.28 -21.64
C ARG A 119 -17.85 2.08 -20.58
N GLU A 120 -19.17 2.18 -20.76
CA GLU A 120 -20.04 2.76 -19.75
C GLU A 120 -19.79 2.11 -18.38
N SER A 121 -19.33 2.93 -17.45
CA SER A 121 -18.92 2.53 -16.12
C SER A 121 -20.13 2.12 -15.29
N ALA A 122 -19.90 1.29 -14.27
CA ALA A 122 -20.94 0.94 -13.32
C ALA A 122 -21.50 2.19 -12.60
N TYR A 123 -20.65 3.20 -12.38
CA TYR A 123 -21.06 4.48 -11.81
C TYR A 123 -22.08 5.20 -12.70
N GLU A 124 -21.78 5.35 -13.99
CA GLU A 124 -22.66 6.01 -14.96
C GLU A 124 -24.03 5.32 -15.07
N LYS A 125 -24.04 3.99 -15.09
CA LYS A 125 -25.29 3.19 -15.09
C LYS A 125 -26.13 3.44 -13.84
N LEU A 126 -25.50 3.47 -12.67
CA LEU A 126 -26.19 3.68 -11.40
C LEU A 126 -26.72 5.12 -11.28
N THR A 127 -25.97 6.12 -11.73
CA THR A 127 -26.41 7.52 -11.71
C THR A 127 -27.46 7.84 -12.79
N GLY A 128 -27.36 7.23 -13.99
CA GLY A 128 -28.32 7.39 -15.07
C GLY A 128 -29.69 6.81 -14.70
N THR A 129 -29.71 5.63 -14.07
CA THR A 129 -30.96 5.00 -13.59
C THR A 129 -31.62 5.82 -12.47
N ALA A 130 -30.83 6.50 -11.63
CA ALA A 130 -31.34 7.40 -10.60
C ALA A 130 -31.90 8.73 -11.18
N GLY A 131 -31.36 9.20 -12.31
CA GLY A 131 -31.83 10.40 -13.01
C GLY A 131 -33.11 10.18 -13.85
N GLU A 132 -33.31 8.98 -14.41
CA GLU A 132 -34.51 8.65 -15.20
C GLU A 132 -35.74 8.30 -14.35
N GLN A 133 -35.58 8.02 -13.05
CA GLN A 133 -36.68 7.80 -12.11
C GLN A 133 -37.21 9.07 -11.43
N ALA A 134 -36.74 10.26 -11.82
CA ALA A 134 -37.40 11.50 -11.43
C ALA A 134 -38.71 11.64 -12.23
N PRO A 135 -39.90 11.72 -11.59
CA PRO A 135 -41.15 11.83 -12.31
C PRO A 135 -41.15 13.10 -13.15
N ARG A 136 -41.36 12.97 -14.47
CA ARG A 136 -41.78 14.09 -15.30
C ARG A 136 -43.10 14.60 -14.74
N ALA A 137 -43.04 15.69 -13.97
CA ALA A 137 -44.22 16.37 -13.45
C ALA A 137 -45.12 16.77 -14.64
N PRO A 138 -46.43 16.44 -14.61
CA PRO A 138 -47.34 16.82 -15.67
C PRO A 138 -47.46 18.35 -15.75
N GLY A 139 -47.59 18.83 -16.99
CA GLY A 139 -47.51 20.24 -17.38
C GLY A 139 -48.37 21.19 -16.55
N ARG A 140 -47.81 22.38 -16.30
CA ARG A 140 -48.52 23.53 -15.74
C ARG A 140 -49.46 24.12 -16.79
N THR A 141 -50.75 23.91 -16.62
CA THR A 141 -51.80 24.76 -17.22
C THR A 141 -51.92 26.05 -16.40
N PRO A 142 -52.04 27.25 -17.01
CA PRO A 142 -52.08 28.49 -16.25
C PRO A 142 -53.50 28.88 -15.84
N GLY A 143 -53.65 29.29 -14.58
CA GLY A 143 -54.63 30.27 -14.13
C GLY A 143 -55.96 29.76 -13.56
N ARG A 144 -56.12 29.85 -12.24
CA ARG A 144 -57.24 30.58 -11.60
C ARG A 144 -56.98 30.80 -10.10
N GLU A 145 -57.13 32.05 -9.67
CA GLU A 145 -57.04 32.49 -8.28
C GLU A 145 -58.28 32.06 -7.45
N ARG A 146 -58.09 31.71 -6.17
CA ARG A 146 -58.60 32.44 -4.98
C ARG A 146 -58.59 31.57 -3.69
N PRO A 147 -58.63 32.19 -2.49
CA PRO A 147 -57.79 31.81 -1.35
C PRO A 147 -58.55 31.09 -0.22
N SER A 148 -57.82 30.49 0.73
CA SER A 148 -58.04 30.58 2.19
C SER A 148 -57.37 29.43 2.96
N ALA A 149 -56.83 29.79 4.12
CA ALA A 149 -56.66 28.99 5.35
C ALA A 149 -55.53 27.97 5.46
N GLY A 150 -54.62 28.26 6.40
CA GLY A 150 -54.30 27.32 7.48
C GLY A 150 -52.95 26.63 7.39
N GLU A 151 -52.00 27.13 8.19
CA GLU A 151 -50.82 26.38 8.66
C GLU A 151 -51.16 24.95 9.08
N ARG A 152 -50.46 23.99 8.48
CA ARG A 152 -49.97 22.79 9.15
C ARG A 152 -48.59 22.45 8.58
N GLU A 153 -47.57 22.70 9.39
CA GLU A 153 -46.22 22.19 9.19
C GLU A 153 -46.28 20.70 8.84
N ARG A 154 -45.74 20.34 7.69
CA ARG A 154 -45.41 18.94 7.39
C ARG A 154 -44.05 18.69 8.01
N PRO A 155 -43.90 17.68 8.89
CA PRO A 155 -42.62 17.38 9.50
C PRO A 155 -41.60 17.08 8.40
N SER A 156 -40.42 17.67 8.55
CA SER A 156 -39.27 17.41 7.70
C SER A 156 -39.00 15.90 7.70
N VAL A 157 -38.69 15.36 6.52
CA VAL A 157 -38.38 13.95 6.25
C VAL A 157 -37.35 13.35 7.23
N VAL A 158 -36.55 14.22 7.86
CA VAL A 158 -35.59 13.88 8.90
C VAL A 158 -36.27 13.38 10.17
N GLU A 159 -37.33 14.05 10.65
CA GLU A 159 -38.04 13.71 11.90
C GLU A 159 -38.77 12.37 11.78
N GLN A 160 -39.33 12.07 10.60
CA GLN A 160 -39.95 10.78 10.29
C GLN A 160 -38.98 9.60 10.31
N VAL A 161 -37.70 9.84 10.01
CA VAL A 161 -36.65 8.81 10.06
C VAL A 161 -36.19 8.58 11.51
N VAL A 162 -36.12 9.64 12.33
CA VAL A 162 -35.77 9.50 13.76
C VAL A 162 -36.88 8.78 14.55
N ASP A 163 -38.15 9.01 14.19
CA ASP A 163 -39.30 8.38 14.83
C ASP A 163 -39.68 7.00 14.27
N SER A 164 -38.98 6.54 13.23
CA SER A 164 -39.18 5.20 12.70
C SER A 164 -38.85 4.13 13.75
N GLY A 165 -39.73 3.13 13.90
CA GLY A 165 -39.58 2.03 14.86
C GLY A 165 -38.29 1.20 14.67
N VAL A 166 -37.62 1.35 13.53
CA VAL A 166 -36.33 0.74 13.19
C VAL A 166 -35.16 1.49 13.82
N PHE A 167 -35.19 2.83 13.87
CA PHE A 167 -34.14 3.60 14.56
C PHE A 167 -34.23 3.41 16.08
N ARG A 168 -35.46 3.35 16.61
CA ARG A 168 -35.71 3.13 18.04
C ARG A 168 -35.34 1.72 18.50
N SER A 169 -35.33 0.72 17.62
CA SER A 169 -34.85 -0.64 17.92
C SER A 169 -33.32 -0.75 17.83
N LEU A 170 -32.68 -0.03 16.90
CA LEU A 170 -31.22 0.08 16.78
C LEU A 170 -30.58 0.86 17.96
N ALA A 171 -31.21 1.96 18.41
CA ALA A 171 -30.72 2.70 19.57
C ALA A 171 -30.77 1.86 20.86
N ARG A 172 -31.77 0.97 20.98
CA ARG A 172 -31.93 0.08 22.14
C ARG A 172 -30.96 -1.10 22.12
N SER A 173 -30.46 -1.51 20.95
CA SER A 173 -29.43 -2.56 20.82
C SER A 173 -28.01 -2.04 21.04
N LEU A 174 -27.74 -0.76 20.76
CA LEU A 174 -26.44 -0.15 21.02
C LEU A 174 -26.24 0.26 22.50
N GLY A 175 -27.33 0.48 23.25
CA GLY A 175 -27.28 0.92 24.65
C GLY A 175 -26.83 -0.14 25.67
N THR A 176 -26.94 -1.44 25.38
CA THR A 176 -26.64 -2.51 26.36
C THR A 176 -25.30 -3.22 26.13
N GLN A 177 -24.62 -2.97 25.01
CA GLN A 177 -23.30 -3.58 24.71
C GLN A 177 -22.12 -2.63 24.90
N ILE A 178 -22.29 -1.31 24.79
CA ILE A 178 -21.18 -0.35 24.91
C ILE A 178 -20.81 -0.04 26.38
N GLY A 179 -21.75 -0.21 27.32
CA GLY A 179 -21.55 0.17 28.73
C GLY A 179 -20.63 -0.74 29.57
N ARG A 180 -20.47 -2.02 29.18
CA ARG A 180 -19.65 -3.00 29.94
C ARG A 180 -18.17 -3.04 29.55
N GLU A 181 -17.81 -2.43 28.43
CA GLU A 181 -16.44 -2.46 27.90
C GLU A 181 -15.67 -1.17 28.23
N ILE A 182 -16.37 -0.03 28.30
CA ILE A 182 -15.77 1.28 28.64
C ILE A 182 -15.39 1.39 30.13
N THR A 183 -16.11 0.69 31.03
CA THR A 183 -15.79 0.73 32.48
C THR A 183 -14.48 0.00 32.82
N ARG A 184 -14.05 -0.98 32.02
CA ARG A 184 -12.76 -1.67 32.21
C ARG A 184 -11.58 -0.90 31.63
N SER A 185 -11.79 -0.06 30.61
CA SER A 185 -10.72 0.68 29.95
C SER A 185 -10.41 2.04 30.59
N LEU A 186 -11.30 2.59 31.41
CA LEU A 186 -11.10 3.89 32.06
C LEU A 186 -10.72 3.85 33.55
N PHE A 187 -10.78 2.70 34.24
CA PHE A 187 -10.53 2.64 35.70
C PHE A 187 -9.65 1.50 36.22
N GLY A 188 -8.83 0.85 35.40
CA GLY A 188 -7.99 -0.25 35.91
C GLY A 188 -6.70 -0.47 35.16
N THR A 189 -5.61 0.15 35.63
CA THR A 189 -4.29 -0.48 35.87
C THR A 189 -3.25 0.58 36.27
N ALA A 190 -3.33 1.07 37.51
CA ALA A 190 -2.15 1.64 38.18
C ALA A 190 -1.52 0.54 39.04
N ARG A 191 -0.30 0.14 38.69
CA ARG A 191 0.53 -0.84 39.42
C ARG A 191 1.46 -0.10 40.40
N ARG A 192 1.80 -0.81 41.50
CA ARG A 192 2.94 -0.62 42.45
C ARG A 192 2.66 0.34 43.64
N ARG A 193 3.14 0.14 44.88
CA ARG A 193 4.21 -0.71 45.46
C ARG A 193 4.15 -0.64 47.00
N ARG A 194 4.28 -1.76 47.72
CA ARG A 194 5.28 -2.03 48.76
C ARG A 194 5.19 -3.50 49.15
#